data_AF-A0A7C2EV41-F1
#
_entry.id   AF-A0A7C2EV41-F1
#
_cell.length_a   1.000
_cell.length_b   1.000
_cell.length_c   1.000
_cell.angle_alpha   90.00
_cell.angle_beta   90.00
_cell.angle_gamma   90.00
#
_symmetry.space_group_name_H-M   'P 1'
#
loop_
_entity.id
_entity.type
_entity.pdbx_description
1 polymer ?
#
loop_
_entity_poly.entity_id
_entity_poly.type
_entity_poly.pdbx_seq_one_letter_code
_entity_poly.pdbx_strand_id
1 'polypeptide(L)'
;MGDAESRYEVTVAPDGQIQALVEWGGDGSPRPIRAGSPEGLRILAAGHGVVYRFDDERRLRDLPYPRVLEAMRQEIHLTLHKVRHGELLDEPELVPVLRQLLTDLEATAAAFREALRGLRTDV
;
A
#
# COMPACT_ATOMS: atom_id res chain seq x y z
N MET A 1 9.10 -28.59 14.45
CA MET A 1 9.41 -28.18 13.07
C MET A 1 8.68 -26.87 12.90
N GLY A 2 9.37 -25.76 13.14
CA GLY A 2 8.74 -24.44 13.14
C GLY A 2 8.60 -23.98 11.71
N ASP A 3 7.36 -23.88 11.22
CA ASP A 3 7.07 -23.10 10.02
C ASP A 3 7.55 -21.67 10.30
N ALA A 4 8.70 -21.32 9.74
CA ALA A 4 9.06 -19.92 9.61
C ALA A 4 8.13 -19.36 8.53
N GLU A 5 6.94 -18.92 8.93
CA GLU A 5 6.00 -18.26 8.02
C GLU A 5 6.75 -17.15 7.27
N SER A 6 6.87 -17.30 5.95
CA SER A 6 7.48 -16.28 5.09
C SER A 6 6.81 -14.93 5.39
N ARG A 7 7.61 -13.94 5.78
CA ARG A 7 7.12 -12.58 6.06
C ARG A 7 7.44 -11.70 4.87
N TYR A 8 6.43 -11.04 4.33
CA TYR A 8 6.60 -10.10 3.23
C TYR A 8 6.74 -8.68 3.76
N GLU A 9 7.65 -7.90 3.19
CA GLU A 9 7.76 -6.47 3.43
C GLU A 9 7.48 -5.71 2.14
N VAL A 10 6.62 -4.70 2.23
CA VAL A 10 6.22 -3.84 1.12
C VAL A 10 6.53 -2.40 1.49
N THR A 11 7.28 -1.71 0.65
CA THR A 11 7.48 -0.26 0.78
C THR A 11 6.47 0.46 -0.12
N VAL A 12 5.69 1.36 0.48
CA VAL A 12 4.57 2.05 -0.18
C VAL A 12 4.82 3.55 -0.18
N ALA A 13 4.76 4.16 -1.35
CA ALA A 13 4.83 5.61 -1.52
C ALA A 13 3.52 6.30 -1.09
N PRO A 14 3.52 7.63 -0.84
CA PRO A 14 2.33 8.36 -0.42
C PRO A 14 1.15 8.33 -1.42
N ASP A 15 1.44 8.15 -2.71
CA ASP A 15 0.45 7.96 -3.79
C ASP A 15 -0.06 6.50 -3.90
N GLY A 16 0.35 5.67 -2.94
CA GLY A 16 0.04 4.25 -2.87
C GLY A 16 0.98 3.38 -3.68
N GLN A 17 1.88 3.90 -4.52
CA GLN A 17 2.70 3.03 -5.37
C GLN A 17 3.61 2.11 -4.55
N ILE A 18 3.69 0.83 -4.94
CA ILE A 18 4.62 -0.11 -4.34
C ILE A 18 6.01 0.13 -4.93
N GLN A 19 6.93 0.59 -4.09
CA GLN A 19 8.32 0.81 -4.46
C GLN A 19 9.14 -0.47 -4.37
N ALA A 20 8.84 -1.32 -3.39
CA ALA A 20 9.51 -2.61 -3.19
C ALA A 20 8.55 -3.63 -2.58
N LEU A 21 8.69 -4.89 -2.98
CA LEU A 21 8.10 -6.04 -2.33
C LEU A 21 9.21 -7.08 -2.15
N VAL A 22 9.43 -7.50 -0.90
CA VAL A 22 10.50 -8.42 -0.51
C VAL A 22 9.90 -9.52 0.33
N GLU A 23 10.22 -10.76 0.02
CA GLU A 23 9.98 -11.90 0.90
C GLU A 23 11.20 -12.12 1.80
N TRP A 24 10.96 -12.32 3.09
CA TRP A 24 11.96 -12.72 4.06
C TRP A 24 11.78 -14.21 4.36
N GLY A 25 12.74 -15.02 3.91
CA GLY A 25 12.80 -16.44 4.21
C GLY A 25 13.14 -16.72 5.67
N GLY A 26 12.91 -17.97 6.12
CA GLY A 26 13.24 -18.39 7.49
C GLY A 26 14.74 -18.36 7.84
N ASP A 27 15.61 -18.28 6.82
CA ASP A 27 17.05 -18.07 6.95
C ASP A 27 17.44 -16.58 7.05
N GLY A 28 16.46 -15.68 6.96
CA GLY A 28 16.65 -14.23 6.97
C GLY A 28 17.08 -13.64 5.62
N SER A 29 17.15 -14.44 4.56
CA SER A 29 17.58 -13.97 3.23
C SER A 29 16.44 -13.23 2.51
N PRO A 30 16.66 -11.99 2.01
CA PRO A 30 15.65 -11.25 1.26
C PRO A 30 15.56 -11.74 -0.19
N ARG A 31 14.35 -12.04 -0.65
CA ARG A 31 14.03 -12.30 -2.07
C ARG A 31 13.14 -11.17 -2.62
N PRO A 32 13.63 -10.35 -3.57
CA PRO A 32 12.79 -9.34 -4.20
C PRO A 32 11.74 -9.99 -5.09
N ILE A 33 10.49 -9.51 -4.99
CA ILE A 33 9.37 -9.95 -5.82
C ILE A 33 8.83 -8.72 -6.56
N ARG A 34 8.63 -8.84 -7.87
CA ARG A 34 8.02 -7.77 -8.66
C ARG A 34 6.54 -7.64 -8.28
N ALA A 35 6.13 -6.49 -7.73
CA ALA A 35 4.75 -6.27 -7.27
C ALA A 35 3.68 -6.50 -8.36
N GLY A 36 3.99 -6.15 -9.61
CA GLY A 36 3.10 -6.37 -10.76
C GLY A 36 3.16 -7.77 -11.39
N SER A 37 3.95 -8.71 -10.84
CA SER A 37 3.95 -10.09 -11.32
C SER A 37 2.72 -10.85 -10.78
N PRO A 38 2.31 -11.96 -11.42
CA PRO A 38 1.26 -12.84 -10.89
C PRO A 38 1.46 -13.26 -9.42
N GLU A 39 2.70 -13.53 -9.02
CA GLU A 39 3.07 -13.86 -7.64
C GLU A 39 2.87 -12.65 -6.71
N GLY A 40 3.41 -11.48 -7.07
CA GLY A 40 3.27 -10.26 -6.29
C GLY A 40 1.81 -9.85 -6.11
N LEU A 41 1.01 -9.90 -7.18
CA LEU A 41 -0.42 -9.59 -7.14
C LEU A 41 -1.19 -10.52 -6.20
N ARG A 42 -0.87 -11.82 -6.16
CA ARG A 42 -1.51 -12.78 -5.23
C ARG A 42 -1.15 -12.50 -3.78
N ILE A 43 0.13 -12.24 -3.49
CA ILE A 43 0.61 -11.90 -2.14
C ILE A 43 -0.11 -10.64 -1.64
N LEU A 44 -0.12 -9.58 -2.46
CA LEU A 44 -0.75 -8.31 -2.13
C LEU A 44 -2.28 -8.42 -1.99
N ALA A 45 -2.93 -9.25 -2.79
CA ALA A 45 -4.37 -9.48 -2.70
C ALA A 45 -4.76 -10.30 -1.46
N ALA A 46 -3.93 -11.24 -1.04
CA ALA A 46 -4.15 -12.03 0.17
C ALA A 46 -3.87 -11.21 1.44
N GLY A 47 -2.73 -10.50 1.47
CA GLY A 47 -2.35 -9.62 2.57
C GLY A 47 -1.84 -10.30 3.83
N HIS A 48 -1.87 -11.63 3.91
CA HIS A 48 -1.39 -12.40 5.07
C HIS A 48 0.14 -12.38 5.16
N GLY A 49 0.69 -12.10 6.34
CA GLY A 49 2.14 -12.07 6.55
C GLY A 49 2.83 -10.87 5.89
N VAL A 50 2.06 -9.91 5.38
CA VAL A 50 2.58 -8.71 4.70
C VAL A 50 2.68 -7.54 5.68
N VAL A 51 3.83 -6.88 5.69
CA VAL A 51 4.06 -5.61 6.40
C VAL A 51 4.24 -4.51 5.36
N TYR A 52 3.36 -3.52 5.39
CA TYR A 52 3.47 -2.31 4.59
C TYR A 52 4.16 -1.22 5.39
N ARG A 53 5.24 -0.67 4.85
CA ARG A 53 6.02 0.44 5.40
C ARG A 53 5.80 1.68 4.55
N PHE A 54 5.45 2.78 5.21
CA PHE A 54 5.31 4.10 4.57
C PHE A 54 6.52 4.98 4.88
N ASP A 55 7.02 4.88 6.10
CA ASP A 55 8.26 5.47 6.58
C ASP A 55 8.84 4.59 7.71
N ASP A 56 9.79 5.11 8.49
CA ASP A 56 10.42 4.35 9.57
C ASP A 56 9.47 4.06 10.74
N GLU A 57 8.44 4.89 10.94
CA GLU A 57 7.54 4.88 12.09
C GLU A 57 6.17 4.26 11.76
N ARG A 58 5.67 4.46 10.55
CA ARG A 58 4.32 4.07 10.13
C ARG A 58 4.31 2.75 9.38
N ARG A 59 3.56 1.79 9.93
CA ARG A 59 3.41 0.45 9.38
C ARG A 59 1.97 -0.05 9.48
N LEU A 60 1.54 -0.77 8.46
CA LEU A 60 0.34 -1.61 8.48
C LEU A 60 0.73 -3.07 8.25
N ARG A 61 -0.04 -4.00 8.78
CA ARG A 61 0.26 -5.44 8.66
C ARG A 61 -1.00 -6.25 8.46
N ASP A 62 -0.83 -7.41 7.84
CA ASP A 62 -1.87 -8.45 7.73
C ASP A 62 -3.16 -7.93 7.09
N LEU A 63 -3.00 -7.03 6.10
CA LEU A 63 -4.08 -6.43 5.35
C LEU A 63 -3.86 -6.66 3.85
N PRO A 64 -4.92 -6.97 3.09
CA PRO A 64 -4.82 -6.98 1.64
C PRO A 64 -4.57 -5.55 1.15
N TYR A 65 -3.75 -5.40 0.14
CA TYR A 65 -3.31 -4.11 -0.39
C TYR A 65 -4.45 -3.14 -0.75
N PRO A 66 -5.63 -3.57 -1.27
CA PRO A 66 -6.77 -2.67 -1.42
C PRO A 66 -7.26 -2.02 -0.13
N ARG A 67 -7.15 -2.70 1.03
CA ARG A 67 -7.49 -2.12 2.34
C ARG A 67 -6.43 -1.14 2.82
N VAL A 68 -5.17 -1.36 2.44
CA VAL A 68 -4.09 -0.41 2.67
C VAL A 68 -4.36 0.90 1.92
N LEU A 69 -4.68 0.82 0.63
CA LEU A 69 -5.05 1.98 -0.17
C LEU A 69 -6.30 2.69 0.38
N GLU A 70 -7.28 1.94 0.88
CA GLU A 70 -8.46 2.53 1.54
C GLU A 70 -8.10 3.28 2.83
N ALA A 71 -7.22 2.73 3.66
CA ALA A 71 -6.75 3.39 4.87
C ALA A 71 -6.00 4.70 4.56
N MET A 72 -5.11 4.67 3.56
CA MET A 72 -4.41 5.89 3.09
C MET A 72 -5.41 6.95 2.60
N ARG A 73 -6.43 6.54 1.84
CA ARG A 73 -7.48 7.44 1.35
C ARG A 73 -8.23 8.10 2.51
N GLN A 74 -8.57 7.32 3.55
CA GLN A 74 -9.24 7.83 4.75
C GLN A 74 -8.35 8.83 5.50
N GLU A 75 -7.05 8.55 5.64
CA GLU A 75 -6.09 9.47 6.26
C GLU A 75 -6.01 10.80 5.52
N ILE A 76 -5.96 10.78 4.18
CA ILE A 76 -5.94 12.01 3.38
C ILE A 76 -7.25 12.79 3.54
N HIS A 77 -8.41 12.12 3.53
CA HIS A 77 -9.70 12.79 3.76
C HIS A 77 -9.80 13.41 5.16
N LEU A 78 -9.33 12.72 6.20
CA LEU A 78 -9.26 13.25 7.55
C LEU A 78 -8.35 14.47 7.62
N THR A 79 -7.21 14.44 6.94
CA THR A 79 -6.29 15.57 6.86
C THR A 79 -6.94 16.76 6.16
N LEU A 80 -7.58 16.56 5.00
CA LEU A 80 -8.34 17.61 4.31
C LEU A 80 -9.45 18.20 5.18
N HIS A 81 -10.14 17.36 5.97
CA HIS A 81 -11.16 17.82 6.89
C HIS A 81 -10.58 18.74 7.97
N LYS A 82 -9.44 18.37 8.55
CA LYS A 82 -8.71 19.19 9.55
C LYS A 82 -8.24 20.52 8.99
N VAL A 83 -7.66 20.54 7.78
CA VAL A 83 -7.26 21.78 7.10
C VAL A 83 -8.47 22.70 6.90
N ARG A 84 -9.60 22.16 6.44
CA ARG A 84 -10.82 22.94 6.18
C ARG A 84 -11.39 23.61 7.43
N HIS A 85 -11.27 22.98 8.60
CA HIS A 85 -11.80 23.51 9.86
C HIS A 85 -10.79 24.36 10.64
N GLY A 86 -9.63 24.64 10.04
CA GLY A 86 -8.58 25.39 10.72
C GLY A 86 -8.04 24.65 11.94
N GLU A 87 -8.04 23.31 11.93
CA GLU A 87 -7.31 22.51 12.92
C GLU A 87 -5.82 22.39 12.55
N LEU A 88 -5.51 22.58 11.27
CA LEU A 88 -4.18 22.79 10.72
C LEU A 88 -4.09 24.25 10.28
N LEU A 89 -3.82 25.14 11.25
CA LEU A 89 -4.04 26.59 11.10
C LEU A 89 -3.12 27.30 10.09
N ASP A 90 -2.08 26.64 9.56
CA ASP A 90 -1.02 27.32 8.82
C ASP A 90 -0.69 26.73 7.42
N GLU A 91 -1.49 25.80 6.88
CA GLU A 91 -1.10 25.08 5.64
C GLU A 91 -2.23 24.93 4.57
N PRO A 92 -2.96 26.00 4.18
CA PRO A 92 -3.96 25.93 3.11
C PRO A 92 -3.37 25.48 1.75
N GLU A 93 -2.09 25.71 1.53
CA GLU A 93 -1.33 25.26 0.36
C GLU A 93 -1.20 23.74 0.25
N LEU A 94 -1.49 22.98 1.31
CA LEU A 94 -1.53 21.53 1.23
C LEU A 94 -2.79 21.00 0.56
N VAL A 95 -3.87 21.79 0.47
CA VAL A 95 -5.13 21.31 -0.11
C VAL A 95 -4.96 20.81 -1.56
N PRO A 96 -4.29 21.55 -2.47
CA PRO A 96 -3.99 21.03 -3.81
C PRO A 96 -3.15 19.74 -3.79
N VAL A 97 -2.15 19.66 -2.91
CA VAL A 97 -1.26 18.49 -2.79
C VAL A 97 -2.05 17.25 -2.35
N LEU A 98 -2.87 17.38 -1.30
CA LEU A 98 -3.71 16.30 -0.79
C LEU A 98 -4.76 15.85 -1.82
N ARG A 99 -5.31 16.76 -2.63
CA ARG A 99 -6.22 16.41 -3.72
C ARG A 99 -5.52 15.65 -4.85
N GLN A 100 -4.29 16.05 -5.19
CA GLN A 100 -3.50 15.33 -6.17
C GLN A 100 -3.16 13.92 -5.66
N LEU A 101 -2.72 13.80 -4.40
CA LEU A 101 -2.46 12.49 -3.77
C LEU A 101 -3.68 11.57 -3.78
N LEU A 102 -4.88 12.10 -3.51
CA LEU A 102 -6.12 11.30 -3.64
C LEU A 102 -6.32 10.80 -5.06
N THR A 103 -6.07 11.64 -6.06
CA THR A 103 -6.24 11.29 -7.48
C THR A 103 -5.26 10.19 -7.88
N ASP A 104 -3.99 10.32 -7.48
CA ASP A 104 -2.95 9.35 -7.78
C ASP A 104 -3.22 8.01 -7.05
N LEU A 105 -3.70 8.08 -5.80
CA LEU A 105 -4.07 6.91 -5.02
C LEU A 105 -5.27 6.15 -5.64
N GLU A 106 -6.27 6.87 -6.14
CA GLU A 106 -7.41 6.29 -6.86
C GLU A 106 -6.97 5.63 -8.17
N ALA A 107 -6.04 6.26 -8.89
CA ALA A 107 -5.44 5.68 -10.09
C ALA A 107 -4.66 4.40 -9.78
N THR A 108 -3.85 4.38 -8.72
CA THR A 108 -3.15 3.19 -8.22
C THR A 108 -4.12 2.07 -7.85
N ALA A 109 -5.20 2.40 -7.14
CA ALA A 109 -6.23 1.43 -6.76
C ALA A 109 -6.98 0.87 -7.98
N ALA A 110 -7.23 1.69 -9.00
CA ALA A 110 -7.81 1.24 -10.26
C ALA A 110 -6.86 0.29 -11.01
N ALA A 111 -5.59 0.69 -11.18
CA ALA A 111 -4.57 -0.11 -11.86
C ALA A 111 -4.39 -1.48 -11.20
N PHE A 112 -4.33 -1.54 -9.87
CA PHE A 112 -4.23 -2.81 -9.14
C PHE A 112 -5.46 -3.70 -9.35
N ARG A 113 -6.67 -3.13 -9.34
CA ARG A 113 -7.91 -3.88 -9.61
C ARG A 113 -7.93 -4.44 -11.03
N GLU A 114 -7.49 -3.68 -12.02
CA GLU A 114 -7.39 -4.19 -13.40
C GLU A 114 -6.36 -5.32 -13.51
N ALA A 115 -5.18 -5.17 -12.89
CA ALA A 115 -4.16 -6.20 -12.86
C ALA A 115 -4.68 -7.52 -12.23
N LEU A 116 -5.44 -7.43 -11.14
CA LEU A 116 -6.08 -8.59 -10.52
C LEU A 116 -7.15 -9.23 -11.40
N ARG A 117 -7.91 -8.45 -12.16
CA ARG A 117 -8.88 -9.00 -13.13
C ARG A 117 -8.16 -9.74 -14.26
N GLY A 118 -7.09 -9.15 -14.80
CA GLY A 118 -6.25 -9.82 -15.81
C GLY A 118 -5.78 -11.19 -15.34
N LEU A 119 -5.25 -11.27 -14.12
CA LEU A 119 -4.77 -12.52 -13.52
C LEU A 119 -5.85 -13.62 -13.40
N ARG A 120 -7.12 -13.25 -13.18
CA ARG A 120 -8.23 -14.22 -13.08
C ARG A 120 -8.68 -14.77 -14.44
N THR A 121 -8.30 -14.09 -15.53
CA THR A 121 -8.71 -14.45 -16.89
C THR A 121 -7.71 -15.39 -17.57
N ASP A 122 -6.49 -15.49 -17.02
CA ASP A 122 -5.41 -16.38 -17.49
C ASP A 122 -5.42 -17.78 -16.81
N VAL A 123 -6.50 -18.15 -16.12
CA VAL A 123 -6.68 -19.44 -15.43
C VAL A 123 -7.76 -20.28 -16.08
#